data_AF-A0A094A6Q7-F1
#
_entry.id   AF-A0A094A6Q7-F1
#
_cell.length_a   1.000
_cell.length_b   1.000
_cell.length_c   1.000
_cell.angle_alpha   90.00
_cell.angle_beta   90.00
_cell.angle_gamma   90.00
#
_symmetry.space_group_name_H-M   'P 1'
#
loop_
_entity.id
_entity.type
_entity.pdbx_description
1 polymer ?
#
loop_
_entity_poly.entity_id
_entity_poly.type
_entity_poly.pdbx_seq_one_letter_code
_entity_poly.pdbx_strand_id
1 'polypeptide(L)'
;MVPIKSKALQHCEGEMVVEAVDPVENLQDDDLVEHIIQLRARGDNARVIEISGSYVAKHYGKDKIEDVVQAIAKAEALDVRVPHIKRVAKGDGHFECIQERIYGRTLMDAWTDIGWFSTFRLAFQLRGMLRRMRAATSQTAGSLGTGLCRSMWLDDRFGVPPRALPSTISSIINFWHNLVSFRREAGKSPEEHRRSCAGPTQPEDSLVFTHHDLAPRNIILESTTRNLVLVDWDDAGWYPRYFEFAGMSNFIFPKEWGRFDRLRWNLFTWITTGLYRRECRMLTEVHRKLIRFPVARRFNIMAGATLSVRPAEDCS
;
A
#
# COMPACT_ATOMS: atom_id res chain seq x y z
N MET A 1 -38.41 59.75 -27.38
CA MET A 1 -38.91 58.85 -28.45
C MET A 1 -38.04 59.08 -29.68
N VAL A 2 -37.75 58.02 -30.44
CA VAL A 2 -36.64 57.82 -31.44
C VAL A 2 -35.30 57.44 -30.76
N PRO A 3 -34.48 56.47 -31.26
CA PRO A 3 -34.57 55.54 -32.42
C PRO A 3 -34.69 54.05 -31.98
N ILE A 4 -35.16 53.05 -32.76
CA ILE A 4 -34.75 52.47 -34.07
C ILE A 4 -33.48 51.57 -34.01
N LYS A 5 -33.67 50.34 -34.54
CA LYS A 5 -32.74 49.39 -35.22
C LYS A 5 -32.17 48.18 -34.47
N SER A 6 -32.84 47.05 -34.74
CA SER A 6 -32.30 45.70 -34.98
C SER A 6 -30.85 45.65 -35.46
N LYS A 7 -30.04 44.78 -34.85
CA LYS A 7 -28.76 44.30 -35.40
C LYS A 7 -28.57 42.81 -35.12
N ALA A 8 -28.59 42.06 -36.22
CA ALA A 8 -27.80 40.88 -36.59
C ALA A 8 -27.45 39.82 -35.53
N LEU A 9 -27.99 38.61 -35.76
CA LEU A 9 -27.41 37.33 -35.35
C LEU A 9 -25.97 37.24 -35.85
N GLN A 10 -25.02 37.16 -34.92
CA GLN A 10 -23.64 36.81 -35.21
C GLN A 10 -23.47 35.32 -34.94
N HIS A 11 -23.25 34.57 -36.01
CA HIS A 11 -22.83 33.17 -35.99
C HIS A 11 -21.54 33.07 -35.17
N CYS A 12 -21.57 32.33 -34.05
CA CYS A 12 -20.37 31.87 -33.39
C CYS A 12 -19.93 30.58 -34.10
N GLU A 13 -18.86 30.68 -34.88
CA GLU A 13 -18.13 29.54 -35.40
C GLU A 13 -17.64 28.68 -34.22
N GLY A 14 -17.88 27.38 -34.31
CA GLY A 14 -17.40 26.42 -33.33
C GLY A 14 -15.88 26.37 -33.33
N GLU A 15 -15.27 26.76 -32.21
CA GLU A 15 -13.91 26.34 -31.90
C GLU A 15 -13.91 24.80 -31.84
N MET A 16 -13.33 24.17 -32.86
CA MET A 16 -12.84 22.80 -32.72
C MET A 16 -11.81 22.82 -31.60
N VAL A 17 -12.19 22.29 -30.44
CA VAL A 17 -11.23 21.87 -29.42
C VAL A 17 -10.42 20.76 -30.06
N VAL A 18 -9.26 21.10 -30.62
CA VAL A 18 -8.24 20.11 -30.98
C VAL A 18 -7.83 19.50 -29.65
N GLU A 19 -8.30 18.29 -29.36
CA GLU A 19 -7.85 17.54 -28.19
C GLU A 19 -6.32 17.49 -28.25
N ALA A 20 -5.67 18.19 -27.32
CA ALA A 20 -4.23 18.17 -27.21
C ALA A 20 -3.80 16.72 -27.06
N VAL A 21 -3.01 16.23 -28.02
CA VAL A 21 -2.67 14.81 -28.08
C VAL A 21 -1.91 14.43 -26.81
N ASP A 22 -2.32 13.34 -26.16
CA ASP A 22 -1.81 12.99 -24.83
C ASP A 22 -0.30 12.73 -24.89
N PRO A 23 0.54 13.42 -24.10
CA PRO A 23 1.99 13.20 -24.10
C PRO A 23 2.36 11.75 -23.76
N VAL A 24 1.51 11.02 -23.02
CA VAL A 24 1.73 9.61 -22.72
C VAL A 24 1.63 8.71 -23.95
N GLU A 25 0.80 9.07 -24.93
CA GLU A 25 0.61 8.25 -26.13
C GLU A 25 1.61 8.59 -27.24
N ASN A 26 2.20 9.79 -27.21
CA ASN A 26 2.97 10.32 -28.36
C ASN A 26 4.46 10.50 -28.09
N LEU A 27 4.85 10.79 -26.85
CA LEU A 27 6.27 10.96 -26.53
C LEU A 27 6.96 9.61 -26.38
N GLN A 28 8.18 9.52 -26.90
CA GLN A 28 9.08 8.42 -26.58
C GLN A 28 9.48 8.47 -25.10
N ASP A 29 10.02 7.38 -24.57
CA ASP A 29 10.27 7.26 -23.14
C ASP A 29 11.24 8.34 -22.60
N ASP A 30 12.31 8.67 -23.34
CA ASP A 30 13.26 9.71 -22.92
C ASP A 30 12.60 11.10 -22.85
N ASP A 31 11.86 11.49 -23.90
CA ASP A 31 11.15 12.77 -23.97
C ASP A 31 10.03 12.85 -22.93
N LEU A 32 9.34 11.73 -22.67
CA LEU A 32 8.31 11.65 -21.64
C LEU A 32 8.92 11.83 -20.26
N VAL A 33 10.04 11.17 -19.96
CA VAL A 33 10.71 11.30 -18.67
C VAL A 33 11.12 12.76 -18.46
N GLU A 34 11.69 13.41 -19.47
CA GLU A 34 12.02 14.84 -19.38
C GLU A 34 10.77 15.69 -19.13
N HIS A 35 9.68 15.43 -19.86
CA HIS A 35 8.40 16.11 -19.66
C HIS A 35 7.86 15.95 -18.22
N ILE A 36 7.88 14.72 -17.69
CA ILE A 36 7.47 14.39 -16.32
C ILE A 36 8.36 15.12 -15.30
N ILE A 37 9.67 15.17 -15.51
CA ILE A 37 10.61 15.87 -14.62
C ILE A 37 10.27 17.37 -14.59
N GLN A 38 10.02 17.99 -15.74
CA GLN A 38 9.65 19.39 -15.83
C GLN A 38 8.31 19.67 -15.14
N LEU A 39 7.30 18.82 -15.32
CA LEU A 39 6.02 18.91 -14.61
C LEU A 39 6.21 18.82 -13.09
N ARG A 40 7.02 17.86 -12.64
CA ARG A 40 7.31 17.65 -11.22
C ARG A 40 8.03 18.84 -10.57
N ALA A 41 8.97 19.45 -11.30
CA ALA A 41 9.71 20.62 -10.86
C ALA A 41 8.86 21.90 -10.76
N ARG A 42 7.77 22.00 -11.53
CA ARG A 42 6.82 23.13 -11.47
C ARG A 42 5.80 23.01 -10.33
N GLY A 43 5.59 21.80 -9.82
CA GLY A 43 4.71 21.52 -8.68
C GLY A 43 5.48 21.35 -7.37
N ASP A 44 4.82 20.74 -6.38
CA ASP A 44 5.39 20.50 -5.04
C ASP A 44 6.35 19.31 -4.97
N ASN A 45 6.98 18.93 -6.10
CA ASN A 45 7.84 17.75 -6.22
C ASN A 45 7.17 16.46 -5.68
N ALA A 46 5.85 16.37 -5.83
CA ALA A 46 5.03 15.27 -5.30
C ALA A 46 5.46 13.94 -5.92
N ARG A 47 5.37 12.83 -5.18
CA ARG A 47 5.74 11.48 -5.68
C ARG A 47 4.86 11.01 -6.83
N VAL A 48 3.58 11.39 -6.81
CA VAL A 48 2.60 11.13 -7.86
C VAL A 48 2.24 12.46 -8.50
N ILE A 49 2.26 12.52 -9.83
CA ILE A 49 1.85 13.71 -10.58
C ILE A 49 0.84 13.34 -11.66
N GLU A 50 -0.08 14.24 -11.96
CA GLU A 50 -0.96 14.13 -13.12
C GLU A 50 -0.17 14.56 -14.35
N ILE A 51 -0.11 13.69 -15.36
CA ILE A 51 0.55 14.00 -16.65
C ILE A 51 -0.48 14.62 -17.60
N SER A 52 -1.67 14.03 -17.63
CA SER A 52 -2.78 14.43 -18.49
C SER A 52 -4.12 14.21 -17.78
N GLY A 53 -5.23 14.42 -18.49
CA GLY A 53 -6.53 13.98 -18.01
C GLY A 53 -6.52 12.50 -17.65
N SER A 54 -5.96 11.67 -18.54
CA SER A 54 -6.08 10.20 -18.49
C SER A 54 -5.01 9.49 -17.66
N TYR A 55 -3.86 10.13 -17.39
CA TYR A 55 -2.70 9.43 -16.83
C TYR A 55 -2.04 10.15 -15.67
N VAL A 56 -1.52 9.33 -14.74
CA VAL A 56 -0.65 9.76 -13.64
C VAL A 56 0.71 9.07 -13.75
N ALA A 57 1.77 9.76 -13.30
CA ALA A 57 3.10 9.17 -13.15
C ALA A 57 3.46 9.04 -11.67
N LYS A 58 4.05 7.90 -11.32
CA LYS A 58 4.64 7.68 -9.99
C LYS A 58 6.12 7.34 -10.11
N HIS A 59 6.91 8.05 -9.32
CA HIS A 59 8.36 7.92 -9.30
C HIS A 59 8.83 6.72 -8.47
N TYR A 60 9.78 5.97 -9.00
CA TYR A 60 10.36 4.78 -8.38
C TYR A 60 11.88 4.67 -8.56
N GLY A 61 12.55 4.13 -7.54
CA GLY A 61 13.90 3.60 -7.64
C GLY A 61 13.93 2.20 -8.28
N LYS A 62 15.11 1.80 -8.74
CA LYS A 62 15.34 0.50 -9.40
C LYS A 62 14.92 -0.71 -8.57
N ASP A 63 15.04 -0.62 -7.25
CA ASP A 63 14.71 -1.71 -6.33
C ASP A 63 13.20 -1.94 -6.17
N LYS A 64 12.36 -0.93 -6.46
CA LYS A 64 10.91 -1.00 -6.20
C LYS A 64 10.06 -1.23 -7.45
N ILE A 65 10.50 -0.75 -8.61
CA ILE A 65 9.65 -0.74 -9.81
C ILE A 65 9.22 -2.16 -10.24
N GLU A 66 10.14 -3.12 -10.22
CA GLU A 66 9.85 -4.51 -10.59
C GLU A 66 8.75 -5.11 -9.69
N ASP A 67 8.84 -4.88 -8.39
CA ASP A 67 7.88 -5.40 -7.42
C ASP A 67 6.49 -4.81 -7.59
N VAL A 68 6.41 -3.50 -7.85
CA VAL A 68 5.13 -2.81 -8.09
C VAL A 68 4.46 -3.29 -9.37
N VAL A 69 5.23 -3.39 -10.46
CA VAL A 69 4.71 -3.88 -11.75
C VAL A 69 4.17 -5.30 -11.60
N GLN A 70 4.92 -6.19 -10.92
CA GLN A 70 4.45 -7.55 -10.68
C GLN A 70 3.25 -7.61 -9.74
N ALA A 71 3.19 -6.77 -8.70
CA ALA A 71 2.04 -6.71 -7.80
C ALA A 71 0.76 -6.29 -8.53
N ILE A 72 0.82 -5.24 -9.35
CA ILE A 72 -0.31 -4.77 -10.14
C ILE A 72 -0.74 -5.82 -11.16
N ALA A 73 0.21 -6.38 -11.92
CA ALA A 73 -0.08 -7.46 -12.88
C ALA A 73 -0.73 -8.68 -12.19
N LYS A 74 -0.27 -9.03 -10.98
CA LYS A 74 -0.87 -10.12 -10.19
C LYS A 74 -2.29 -9.78 -9.74
N ALA A 75 -2.53 -8.54 -9.32
CA ALA A 75 -3.86 -8.08 -8.93
C ALA A 75 -4.84 -8.11 -10.11
N GLU A 76 -4.42 -7.61 -11.29
CA GLU A 76 -5.20 -7.69 -12.53
C GLU A 76 -5.55 -9.14 -12.89
N ALA A 77 -4.56 -10.03 -12.85
CA ALA A 77 -4.76 -11.47 -13.13
C ALA A 77 -5.71 -12.16 -12.13
N LEU A 78 -5.94 -11.56 -10.96
CA LEU A 78 -6.88 -12.02 -9.93
C LEU A 78 -8.23 -11.27 -9.98
N ASP A 79 -8.52 -10.55 -11.07
CA ASP A 79 -9.73 -9.74 -11.22
C ASP A 79 -9.89 -8.72 -10.07
N VAL A 80 -8.80 -8.12 -9.62
CA VAL A 80 -8.84 -7.00 -8.67
C VAL A 80 -8.78 -5.71 -9.48
N ARG A 81 -9.70 -4.77 -9.19
CA ARG A 81 -9.68 -3.46 -9.87
C ARG A 81 -8.50 -2.64 -9.35
N VAL A 82 -7.61 -2.29 -10.27
CA VAL A 82 -6.38 -1.53 -10.03
C VAL A 82 -6.15 -0.53 -11.18
N PRO A 83 -5.34 0.51 -11.01
CA PRO A 83 -4.88 1.34 -12.12
C PRO A 83 -4.06 0.50 -13.10
N HIS A 84 -4.48 0.45 -14.35
CA HIS A 84 -3.72 -0.24 -15.39
C HIS A 84 -2.39 0.49 -15.62
N ILE A 85 -1.29 -0.28 -15.72
CA ILE A 85 0.01 0.28 -16.07
C ILE A 85 0.07 0.41 -17.59
N LYS A 86 0.03 1.65 -18.08
CA LYS A 86 0.17 1.94 -19.50
C LYS A 86 1.59 1.69 -19.98
N ARG A 87 2.58 2.18 -19.23
CA ARG A 87 4.01 2.02 -19.55
C ARG A 87 4.89 2.32 -18.34
N VAL A 88 6.12 1.83 -18.37
CA VAL A 88 7.18 2.16 -17.42
C VAL A 88 8.32 2.79 -18.20
N ALA A 89 8.50 4.09 -18.05
CA ALA A 89 9.58 4.82 -18.70
C ALA A 89 10.82 4.85 -17.80
N LYS A 90 11.99 4.59 -18.40
CA LYS A 90 13.26 4.51 -17.68
C LYS A 90 14.02 5.82 -17.84
N GLY A 91 14.29 6.49 -16.73
CA GLY A 91 15.21 7.63 -16.67
C GLY A 91 16.60 7.23 -16.19
N ASP A 92 17.47 8.22 -16.01
CA ASP A 92 18.79 7.99 -15.42
C ASP A 92 18.67 7.67 -13.92
N GLY A 93 18.95 6.41 -13.56
CA GLY A 93 18.88 5.92 -12.18
C GLY A 93 17.46 5.76 -11.57
N HIS A 94 16.40 6.10 -12.29
CA HIS A 94 15.02 6.07 -11.79
C HIS A 94 14.02 5.59 -12.85
N PHE A 95 12.79 5.35 -12.43
CA PHE A 95 11.70 4.89 -13.26
C PHE A 95 10.45 5.72 -13.00
N GLU A 96 9.72 6.02 -14.07
CA GLU A 96 8.39 6.60 -14.02
C GLU A 96 7.38 5.53 -14.42
N CYS A 97 6.53 5.13 -13.47
CA CYS A 97 5.44 4.21 -13.75
C CYS A 97 4.20 5.03 -14.13
N ILE A 98 3.77 4.91 -15.38
CA ILE A 98 2.62 5.63 -15.92
C ILE A 98 1.40 4.74 -15.85
N GLN A 99 0.37 5.22 -15.17
CA GLN A 99 -0.85 4.48 -14.86
C GLN A 99 -2.08 5.27 -15.26
N GLU A 100 -3.17 4.56 -15.55
CA GLU A 100 -4.47 5.18 -15.75
C GLU A 100 -4.90 5.96 -14.51
N ARG A 101 -5.41 7.17 -14.73
CA ARG A 101 -5.99 7.99 -13.68
C ARG A 101 -7.36 7.46 -13.32
N ILE A 102 -7.54 7.11 -12.05
CA ILE A 102 -8.84 6.74 -11.51
C ILE A 102 -9.58 7.99 -11.05
N TYR A 103 -10.62 8.36 -11.78
CA TYR A 103 -11.49 9.46 -11.38
C TYR A 103 -12.43 9.04 -10.25
N GLY A 104 -12.34 9.70 -9.11
CA GLY A 104 -13.16 9.38 -7.95
C GLY A 104 -12.67 10.10 -6.70
N ARG A 105 -13.24 9.71 -5.56
CA ARG A 105 -12.78 10.14 -4.24
C ARG A 105 -12.28 8.95 -3.48
N THR A 106 -11.24 9.12 -2.68
CA THR A 106 -10.81 8.08 -1.76
C THR A 106 -11.94 7.77 -0.78
N LEU A 107 -11.98 6.55 -0.23
CA LEU A 107 -12.89 6.24 0.86
C LEU A 107 -12.57 7.08 2.10
N MET A 108 -11.35 7.58 2.27
CA MET A 108 -11.00 8.50 3.35
C MET A 108 -11.83 9.78 3.26
N ASP A 109 -11.91 10.36 2.06
CA ASP A 109 -12.58 11.63 1.81
C ASP A 109 -14.09 11.46 1.67
N ALA A 110 -14.55 10.40 1.01
CA ALA A 110 -15.97 10.18 0.72
C ALA A 110 -16.75 9.56 1.90
N TRP A 111 -16.07 9.09 2.95
CA TRP A 111 -16.69 8.21 3.95
C TRP A 111 -17.96 8.77 4.55
N THR A 112 -17.94 10.05 4.97
CA THR A 112 -19.04 10.74 5.65
C THR A 112 -20.27 10.90 4.75
N ASP A 113 -20.07 10.90 3.43
CA ASP A 113 -21.12 11.11 2.43
C ASP A 113 -21.74 9.77 1.99
N ILE A 114 -21.10 8.64 2.33
CA ILE A 114 -21.54 7.30 1.97
C ILE A 114 -22.56 6.80 3.00
N GLY A 115 -23.79 6.52 2.55
CA GLY A 115 -24.82 5.91 3.38
C GLY A 115 -24.55 4.44 3.75
N TRP A 116 -25.34 3.90 4.69
CA TRP A 116 -25.23 2.53 5.17
C TRP A 116 -25.36 1.47 4.08
N PHE A 117 -26.37 1.60 3.21
CA PHE A 117 -26.58 0.64 2.11
C PHE A 117 -25.35 0.55 1.19
N SER A 118 -24.82 1.69 0.76
CA SER A 118 -23.60 1.76 -0.04
C SER A 118 -22.41 1.18 0.72
N THR A 119 -22.29 1.45 2.02
CA THR A 119 -21.23 0.86 2.86
C THR A 119 -21.25 -0.65 2.81
N PHE A 120 -22.41 -1.29 2.99
CA PHE A 120 -22.52 -2.76 2.93
C PHE A 120 -22.19 -3.29 1.53
N ARG A 121 -22.73 -2.68 0.47
CA ARG A 121 -22.43 -3.07 -0.92
C ARG A 121 -20.93 -3.02 -1.20
N LEU A 122 -20.28 -1.92 -0.84
CA LEU A 122 -18.85 -1.70 -1.03
C LEU A 122 -18.02 -2.67 -0.16
N ALA A 123 -18.47 -3.00 1.05
CA ALA A 123 -17.81 -3.97 1.92
C ALA A 123 -17.78 -5.37 1.29
N PHE A 124 -18.91 -5.82 0.72
CA PHE A 124 -18.96 -7.10 0.03
C PHE A 124 -18.16 -7.11 -1.28
N GLN A 125 -18.13 -5.98 -2.01
CA GLN A 125 -17.26 -5.82 -3.16
C GLN A 125 -15.79 -5.98 -2.79
N LEU A 126 -15.32 -5.25 -1.77
CA LEU A 126 -13.94 -5.36 -1.30
C LEU A 126 -13.63 -6.75 -0.74
N ARG A 127 -14.57 -7.35 0.00
CA ARG A 127 -14.44 -8.74 0.46
C ARG A 127 -14.25 -9.72 -0.71
N GLY A 128 -14.95 -9.51 -1.82
CA GLY A 128 -14.80 -10.30 -3.04
C GLY A 128 -13.40 -10.20 -3.62
N MET A 129 -12.87 -8.97 -3.75
CA MET A 129 -11.50 -8.73 -4.22
C MET A 129 -10.47 -9.38 -3.29
N LEU A 130 -10.59 -9.17 -1.98
CA LEU A 130 -9.68 -9.77 -0.99
C LEU A 130 -9.73 -11.30 -0.99
N ARG A 131 -10.90 -11.91 -1.22
CA ARG A 131 -11.02 -13.37 -1.36
C ARG A 131 -10.21 -13.90 -2.55
N ARG A 132 -10.23 -13.21 -3.70
CA ARG A 132 -9.44 -13.58 -4.87
C ARG A 132 -7.95 -13.40 -4.62
N MET A 133 -7.55 -12.29 -4.02
CA MET A 133 -6.16 -12.07 -3.57
C MET A 133 -5.68 -13.21 -2.66
N ARG A 134 -6.49 -13.55 -1.65
CA ARG A 134 -6.18 -14.59 -0.65
C ARG A 134 -6.20 -16.01 -1.19
N ALA A 135 -6.68 -16.24 -2.40
CA ALA A 135 -6.61 -17.53 -3.07
C ALA A 135 -5.23 -17.77 -3.69
N ALA A 136 -4.48 -16.70 -3.99
CA ALA A 136 -3.08 -16.80 -4.34
C ALA A 136 -2.23 -16.95 -3.08
N THR A 137 -1.37 -17.97 -3.05
CA THR A 137 -0.54 -18.31 -1.89
C THR A 137 0.94 -18.40 -2.24
N SER A 138 1.79 -18.23 -1.23
CA SER A 138 3.25 -18.40 -1.32
C SER A 138 3.80 -19.08 -0.05
N GLN A 139 4.90 -19.80 -0.22
CA GLN A 139 5.66 -20.42 0.86
C GLN A 139 6.70 -19.47 1.48
N THR A 140 6.89 -18.29 0.89
CA THR A 140 7.87 -17.30 1.33
C THR A 140 7.29 -15.90 1.31
N ALA A 141 7.70 -15.08 2.28
CA ALA A 141 7.24 -13.71 2.47
C ALA A 141 7.97 -12.72 1.56
N GLY A 142 7.38 -11.53 1.45
CA GLY A 142 7.97 -10.40 0.74
C GLY A 142 7.31 -10.11 -0.60
N SER A 143 7.89 -9.18 -1.35
CA SER A 143 7.39 -8.73 -2.64
C SER A 143 7.47 -9.81 -3.73
N LEU A 144 6.80 -9.57 -4.86
CA LEU A 144 6.65 -10.59 -5.90
C LEU A 144 7.92 -10.81 -6.73
N GLY A 145 8.64 -9.74 -7.07
CA GLY A 145 9.84 -9.83 -7.91
C GLY A 145 11.08 -10.16 -7.09
N THR A 146 11.50 -9.18 -6.28
CA THR A 146 12.74 -9.27 -5.52
C THR A 146 12.62 -10.19 -4.30
N GLY A 147 11.40 -10.43 -3.80
CA GLY A 147 11.17 -11.15 -2.55
C GLY A 147 11.48 -10.33 -1.31
N LEU A 148 11.76 -9.03 -1.45
CA LEU A 148 12.11 -8.17 -0.32
C LEU A 148 10.90 -7.98 0.61
N CYS A 149 11.14 -8.17 1.90
CA CYS A 149 10.12 -7.98 2.93
C CYS A 149 10.00 -6.50 3.32
N ARG A 150 9.28 -5.72 2.50
CA ARG A 150 8.93 -4.33 2.82
C ARG A 150 7.65 -4.32 3.64
N SER A 151 7.77 -4.07 4.93
CA SER A 151 6.63 -4.12 5.82
C SER A 151 6.78 -3.14 6.97
N MET A 152 5.94 -2.10 6.99
CA MET A 152 5.89 -1.15 8.10
C MET A 152 5.69 -1.82 9.48
N TRP A 153 5.11 -3.03 9.52
CA TRP A 153 4.86 -3.77 10.75
C TRP A 153 6.06 -4.59 11.22
N LEU A 154 7.06 -4.83 10.36
CA LEU A 154 8.21 -5.70 10.63
C LEU A 154 9.57 -5.02 10.38
N ASP A 155 9.58 -3.82 9.80
CA ASP A 155 10.81 -3.11 9.43
C ASP A 155 11.53 -2.59 10.68
N ASP A 156 12.55 -3.33 11.12
CA ASP A 156 13.53 -2.88 12.09
C ASP A 156 14.88 -2.59 11.45
N ARG A 157 15.83 -2.18 12.29
CA ARG A 157 17.19 -1.85 11.87
C ARG A 157 17.89 -2.98 11.11
N PHE A 158 17.56 -4.25 11.39
CA PHE A 158 18.27 -5.40 10.82
C PHE A 158 17.57 -5.99 9.59
N GLY A 159 16.31 -5.64 9.37
CA GLY A 159 15.50 -6.07 8.24
C GLY A 159 15.13 -7.56 8.30
N VAL A 160 14.05 -7.90 7.60
CA VAL A 160 13.62 -9.29 7.40
C VAL A 160 14.25 -9.81 6.09
N PRO A 161 14.89 -11.00 6.08
CA PRO A 161 15.48 -11.55 4.86
C PRO A 161 14.49 -11.62 3.69
N PRO A 162 14.96 -11.43 2.44
CA PRO A 162 14.13 -11.71 1.28
C PRO A 162 13.62 -13.15 1.30
N ARG A 163 12.38 -13.37 0.86
CA ARG A 163 11.77 -14.71 0.78
C ARG A 163 11.75 -15.45 2.14
N ALA A 164 11.56 -14.70 3.24
CA ALA A 164 11.52 -15.28 4.58
C ALA A 164 10.39 -16.31 4.73
N LEU A 165 10.65 -17.41 5.45
CA LEU A 165 9.64 -18.42 5.73
C LEU A 165 8.55 -17.86 6.69
N PRO A 166 7.32 -18.41 6.69
CA PRO A 166 6.28 -18.07 7.65
C PRO A 166 6.76 -18.19 9.10
N SER A 167 7.61 -19.19 9.38
CA SER A 167 8.23 -19.38 10.70
C SER A 167 9.12 -18.21 11.10
N THR A 168 9.93 -17.68 10.18
CA THR A 168 10.75 -16.49 10.43
C THR A 168 9.89 -15.28 10.77
N ILE A 169 8.78 -15.07 10.05
CA ILE A 169 7.83 -13.99 10.33
C ILE A 169 7.25 -14.12 11.74
N SER A 170 6.73 -15.30 12.08
CA SER A 170 6.16 -15.54 13.42
C SER A 170 7.21 -15.42 14.52
N SER A 171 8.44 -15.90 14.32
CA SER A 171 9.54 -15.77 15.29
C SER A 171 9.91 -14.32 15.57
N ILE A 172 9.96 -13.47 14.54
CA ILE A 172 10.26 -12.04 14.70
C ILE A 172 9.12 -11.34 15.45
N ILE A 173 7.86 -11.59 15.06
CA ILE A 173 6.69 -11.03 15.73
C ILE A 173 6.65 -11.44 17.21
N ASN A 174 6.86 -12.72 17.49
CA ASN A 174 6.86 -13.28 18.83
C ASN A 174 7.99 -12.68 19.68
N PHE A 175 9.21 -12.54 19.12
CA PHE A 175 10.30 -11.85 19.80
C PHE A 175 9.90 -10.46 20.25
N TRP A 176 9.40 -9.63 19.33
CA TRP A 176 9.03 -8.25 19.64
C TRP A 176 7.86 -8.19 20.63
N HIS A 177 6.90 -9.10 20.53
CA HIS A 177 5.82 -9.22 21.50
C HIS A 177 6.36 -9.58 22.90
N ASN A 178 7.28 -10.53 23.00
CA ASN A 178 7.86 -11.00 24.26
C ASN A 178 8.98 -10.09 24.81
N LEU A 179 9.44 -9.09 24.06
CA LEU A 179 10.43 -8.14 24.52
C LEU A 179 9.88 -7.28 25.67
N VAL A 180 10.46 -7.45 26.86
CA VAL A 180 10.11 -6.68 28.07
C VAL A 180 10.96 -5.42 28.18
N SER A 181 12.28 -5.56 28.09
CA SER A 181 13.21 -4.43 28.10
C SER A 181 14.55 -4.83 27.50
N PHE A 182 15.26 -3.83 27.00
CA PHE A 182 16.59 -4.01 26.43
C PHE A 182 17.57 -4.67 27.41
N ARG A 183 17.61 -4.22 28.66
CA ARG A 183 18.52 -4.75 29.70
C ARG A 183 18.25 -6.23 30.01
N ARG A 184 16.98 -6.62 30.10
CA ARG A 184 16.63 -8.02 30.35
C ARG A 184 16.97 -8.89 29.15
N GLU A 185 16.74 -8.40 27.95
CA GLU A 185 17.08 -9.13 26.73
C GLU A 185 18.58 -9.38 26.63
N ALA A 186 19.41 -8.38 26.95
CA ALA A 186 20.87 -8.49 26.93
C ALA A 186 21.43 -9.57 27.88
N GLY A 187 20.70 -9.91 28.95
CA GLY A 187 21.13 -10.89 29.95
C GLY A 187 20.64 -12.32 29.70
N LYS A 188 19.92 -12.58 28.60
CA LYS A 188 19.38 -13.91 28.28
C LYS A 188 20.45 -14.84 27.73
N SER A 189 20.30 -16.12 28.02
CA SER A 189 21.03 -17.21 27.35
C SER A 189 20.50 -17.42 25.91
N PRO A 190 21.27 -18.08 25.03
CA PRO A 190 20.81 -18.41 23.67
C PRO A 190 19.49 -19.18 23.63
N GLU A 191 19.27 -20.07 24.59
CA GLU A 191 18.03 -20.84 24.69
C GLU A 191 16.83 -19.97 25.10
N GLU A 192 17.03 -19.02 26.01
CA GLU A 192 15.99 -18.06 26.40
C GLU A 192 15.63 -17.10 25.26
N HIS A 193 16.59 -16.77 24.38
CA HIS A 193 16.31 -16.05 23.14
C HIS A 193 15.39 -16.86 22.22
N ARG A 194 15.67 -18.15 21.98
CA ARG A 194 14.77 -19.02 21.19
C ARG A 194 13.37 -19.10 21.77
N ARG A 195 13.24 -19.21 23.09
CA ARG A 195 11.93 -19.19 23.77
C ARG A 195 11.20 -17.86 23.58
N SER A 196 11.93 -16.76 23.46
CA SER A 196 11.33 -15.44 23.20
C SER A 196 10.72 -15.34 21.80
N CYS A 197 11.20 -16.15 20.85
CA CYS A 197 10.63 -16.28 19.51
C CYS A 197 9.46 -17.28 19.41
N ALA A 198 9.15 -17.99 20.50
CA ALA A 198 8.08 -18.99 20.53
C ALA A 198 6.77 -18.40 21.05
N GLY A 199 5.69 -18.55 20.29
CA GLY A 199 4.36 -18.07 20.65
C GLY A 199 4.25 -16.56 20.94
N PRO A 200 3.04 -16.00 21.01
CA PRO A 200 1.74 -16.66 20.87
C PRO A 200 1.34 -16.91 19.40
N THR A 201 2.05 -16.33 18.44
CA THR A 201 1.75 -16.50 17.01
C THR A 201 2.36 -17.79 16.50
N GLN A 202 1.57 -18.57 15.76
CA GLN A 202 2.06 -19.73 15.05
C GLN A 202 2.39 -19.36 13.60
N PRO A 203 3.33 -20.05 12.95
CA PRO A 203 3.53 -19.92 11.50
C PRO A 203 2.21 -20.25 10.77
N GLU A 204 1.85 -19.44 9.79
CA GLU A 204 0.79 -19.81 8.84
C GLU A 204 1.30 -20.90 7.89
N ASP A 205 0.45 -21.85 7.50
CA ASP A 205 0.81 -22.91 6.54
C ASP A 205 1.18 -22.33 5.17
N SER A 206 0.57 -21.19 4.82
CA SER A 206 0.91 -20.43 3.63
C SER A 206 0.62 -18.95 3.82
N LEU A 207 1.42 -18.13 3.16
CA LEU A 207 1.21 -16.69 3.08
C LEU A 207 0.29 -16.39 1.90
N VAL A 208 -0.45 -15.30 1.98
CA VAL A 208 -1.42 -14.91 0.96
C VAL A 208 -0.99 -13.62 0.28
N PHE A 209 -1.47 -13.38 -0.94
CA PHE A 209 -1.26 -12.09 -1.59
C PHE A 209 -2.05 -11.01 -0.84
N THR A 210 -1.35 -9.98 -0.38
CA THR A 210 -1.91 -8.87 0.40
C THR A 210 -1.56 -7.53 -0.22
N HIS A 211 -2.43 -6.54 -0.06
CA HIS A 211 -2.12 -5.14 -0.41
C HIS A 211 -1.15 -4.52 0.61
N HIS A 212 -1.23 -4.98 1.87
CA HIS A 212 -0.41 -4.57 3.01
C HIS A 212 -0.66 -3.15 3.55
N ASP A 213 -1.02 -2.20 2.69
CA ASP A 213 -1.47 -0.85 3.08
C ASP A 213 -2.91 -0.54 2.61
N LEU A 214 -3.88 -1.34 3.02
CA LEU A 214 -5.29 -1.17 2.62
C LEU A 214 -6.03 -0.05 3.39
N ALA A 215 -5.34 1.05 3.66
CA ALA A 215 -5.92 2.22 4.30
C ALA A 215 -6.98 2.89 3.39
N PRO A 216 -7.96 3.63 3.95
CA PRO A 216 -9.04 4.23 3.15
C PRO A 216 -8.57 5.26 2.10
N ARG A 217 -7.35 5.81 2.25
CA ARG A 217 -6.71 6.66 1.23
C ARG A 217 -6.33 5.90 -0.04
N ASN A 218 -6.13 4.58 0.06
CA ASN A 218 -5.69 3.70 -1.02
C ASN A 218 -6.86 2.95 -1.67
N ILE A 219 -8.10 3.35 -1.37
CA ILE A 219 -9.32 2.77 -1.91
C ILE A 219 -10.13 3.90 -2.54
N ILE A 220 -10.22 3.94 -3.86
CA ILE A 220 -10.97 4.97 -4.58
C ILE A 220 -12.37 4.46 -4.91
N LEU A 221 -13.39 5.25 -4.56
CA LEU A 221 -14.73 5.09 -5.08
C LEU A 221 -14.83 5.82 -6.43
N GLU A 222 -14.77 5.05 -7.50
CA GLU A 222 -14.76 5.58 -8.87
C GLU A 222 -16.07 6.33 -9.18
N SER A 223 -15.97 7.46 -9.88
CA SER A 223 -17.10 8.35 -10.17
C SER A 223 -18.16 7.68 -11.06
N THR A 224 -17.74 6.99 -12.11
CA THR A 224 -18.63 6.43 -13.15
C THR A 224 -19.29 5.14 -12.71
N THR A 225 -18.52 4.11 -12.40
CA THR A 225 -19.07 2.79 -12.07
C THR A 225 -19.49 2.66 -10.60
N ARG A 226 -19.11 3.63 -9.75
CA ARG A 226 -19.35 3.61 -8.29
C ARG A 226 -18.78 2.34 -7.64
N ASN A 227 -17.70 1.79 -8.20
CA ASN A 227 -16.99 0.63 -7.69
C ASN A 227 -15.70 1.05 -6.99
N LEU A 228 -15.20 0.16 -6.12
CA LEU A 228 -13.91 0.33 -5.50
C LEU A 228 -12.78 -0.06 -6.45
N VAL A 229 -11.77 0.81 -6.54
CA VAL A 229 -10.48 0.55 -7.19
C VAL A 229 -9.38 0.67 -6.12
N LEU A 230 -8.49 -0.33 -6.05
CA LEU A 230 -7.38 -0.34 -5.10
C LEU A 230 -6.15 0.28 -5.76
N VAL A 231 -5.54 1.25 -5.09
CA VAL A 231 -4.36 1.97 -5.58
C VAL A 231 -3.21 1.88 -4.58
N ASP A 232 -2.01 2.25 -5.00
CA ASP A 232 -0.80 2.23 -4.16
C ASP A 232 -0.37 0.82 -3.70
N TRP A 233 0.06 0.01 -4.67
CA TRP A 233 0.50 -1.38 -4.48
C TRP A 233 1.99 -1.51 -4.05
N ASP A 234 2.58 -0.45 -3.50
CA ASP A 234 4.02 -0.38 -3.20
C ASP A 234 4.51 -1.40 -2.18
N ASP A 235 3.65 -1.70 -1.20
CA ASP A 235 3.95 -2.63 -0.11
C ASP A 235 3.31 -4.01 -0.31
N ALA A 236 2.70 -4.23 -1.47
CA ALA A 236 2.03 -5.49 -1.76
C ALA A 236 3.02 -6.65 -1.81
N GLY A 237 2.56 -7.82 -1.36
CA GLY A 237 3.43 -8.98 -1.21
C GLY A 237 2.73 -10.16 -0.58
N TRP A 238 3.55 -11.14 -0.17
CA TRP A 238 3.13 -12.35 0.49
C TRP A 238 3.27 -12.20 2.00
N TYR A 239 2.14 -12.11 2.71
CA TYR A 239 2.12 -11.92 4.16
C TYR A 239 0.98 -12.72 4.83
N PRO A 240 1.02 -12.88 6.17
CA PRO A 240 -0.07 -13.50 6.90
C PRO A 240 -1.40 -12.75 6.70
N ARG A 241 -2.51 -13.49 6.63
CA ARG A 241 -3.83 -12.95 6.26
C ARG A 241 -4.30 -11.78 7.12
N TYR A 242 -3.88 -11.76 8.40
CA TYR A 242 -4.25 -10.72 9.35
C TYR A 242 -3.52 -9.38 9.13
N PHE A 243 -2.46 -9.34 8.32
CA PHE A 243 -1.80 -8.08 7.96
C PHE A 243 -2.72 -7.17 7.15
N GLU A 244 -3.60 -7.74 6.32
CA GLU A 244 -4.61 -6.97 5.59
C GLU A 244 -5.56 -6.21 6.53
N PHE A 245 -5.96 -6.84 7.64
CA PHE A 245 -6.78 -6.20 8.68
C PHE A 245 -6.03 -5.05 9.36
N ALA A 246 -4.73 -5.23 9.62
CA ALA A 246 -3.88 -4.20 10.18
C ALA A 246 -3.68 -3.03 9.21
N GLY A 247 -3.49 -3.30 7.92
CA GLY A 247 -3.40 -2.29 6.86
C GLY A 247 -4.65 -1.38 6.77
N MET A 248 -5.84 -1.93 6.99
CA MET A 248 -7.08 -1.14 7.08
C MET A 248 -7.15 -0.21 8.31
N SER A 249 -6.19 -0.30 9.22
CA SER A 249 -6.06 0.58 10.38
C SER A 249 -4.82 1.48 10.29
N ASN A 250 -4.07 1.44 9.18
CA ASN A 250 -2.86 2.24 8.97
C ASN A 250 -3.18 3.69 8.55
N PHE A 251 -3.95 4.41 9.36
CA PHE A 251 -4.24 5.82 9.15
C PHE A 251 -4.71 6.46 10.45
N ILE A 252 -4.62 7.79 10.50
CA ILE A 252 -5.23 8.56 11.57
C ILE A 252 -6.66 8.87 11.13
N PHE A 253 -7.64 8.53 11.97
CA PHE A 253 -9.04 8.88 11.69
C PHE A 253 -9.18 10.39 11.43
N PRO A 254 -9.76 10.80 10.28
CA PRO A 254 -10.03 12.20 10.01
C PRO A 254 -10.88 12.82 11.12
N LYS A 255 -10.69 14.11 11.40
CA LYS A 255 -11.41 14.80 12.48
C LYS A 255 -12.91 14.90 12.20
N GLU A 256 -13.24 14.92 10.91
CA GLU A 256 -14.58 15.00 10.33
C GLU A 256 -15.38 13.71 10.58
N TRP A 257 -14.71 12.58 10.80
CA TRP A 257 -15.37 11.31 11.07
C TRP A 257 -15.95 11.29 12.48
N GLY A 258 -17.28 11.35 12.55
CA GLY A 258 -18.04 11.22 13.77
C GLY A 258 -17.93 9.83 14.39
N ARG A 259 -18.52 9.66 15.59
CA ARG A 259 -18.52 8.37 16.29
C ARG A 259 -19.14 7.25 15.44
N PHE A 260 -20.22 7.55 14.72
CA PHE A 260 -20.90 6.59 13.86
C PHE A 260 -20.09 6.25 12.60
N ASP A 261 -19.33 7.18 12.04
CA ASP A 261 -18.45 6.92 10.89
C ASP A 261 -17.31 5.97 11.25
N ARG A 262 -16.72 6.16 12.44
CA ARG A 262 -15.68 5.26 12.98
C ARG A 262 -16.24 3.88 13.28
N LEU A 263 -17.45 3.80 13.86
CA LEU A 263 -18.14 2.53 14.06
C LEU A 263 -18.43 1.81 12.74
N ARG A 264 -18.90 2.56 11.74
CA ARG A 264 -19.19 2.06 10.40
C ARG A 264 -17.94 1.59 9.68
N TRP A 265 -16.80 2.29 9.84
CA TRP A 265 -15.51 1.83 9.32
C TRP A 265 -15.06 0.54 9.98
N ASN A 266 -15.19 0.42 11.29
CA ASN A 266 -14.89 -0.82 12.00
C ASN A 266 -15.73 -1.98 11.47
N LEU A 267 -17.03 -1.77 11.26
CA LEU A 267 -17.91 -2.78 10.67
C LEU A 267 -17.49 -3.14 9.24
N PHE A 268 -17.18 -2.14 8.42
CA PHE A 268 -16.69 -2.31 7.05
C PHE A 268 -15.45 -3.20 7.04
N THR A 269 -14.44 -2.88 7.86
CA THR A 269 -13.21 -3.67 8.04
C THR A 269 -13.49 -5.12 8.44
N TRP A 270 -14.44 -5.37 9.35
CA TRP A 270 -14.76 -6.73 9.78
C TRP A 270 -15.43 -7.55 8.67
N ILE A 271 -16.32 -6.93 7.90
CA ILE A 271 -16.97 -7.59 6.77
C ILE A 271 -15.96 -7.93 5.68
N THR A 272 -14.99 -7.04 5.41
CA THR A 272 -14.05 -7.16 4.30
C THR A 272 -12.94 -8.17 4.60
N THR A 273 -12.25 -8.00 5.73
CA THR A 273 -11.01 -8.73 6.03
C THR A 273 -11.23 -9.90 6.98
N GLY A 274 -12.30 -9.91 7.77
CA GLY A 274 -12.51 -10.82 8.90
C GLY A 274 -12.20 -10.15 10.23
N LEU A 275 -12.16 -10.90 11.33
CA LEU A 275 -11.93 -10.34 12.67
C LEU A 275 -10.56 -10.78 13.21
N TYR A 276 -9.56 -9.91 13.09
CA TYR A 276 -8.18 -10.15 13.55
C TYR A 276 -7.74 -9.14 14.62
N ARG A 277 -8.63 -8.83 15.57
CA ARG A 277 -8.37 -7.80 16.60
C ARG A 277 -7.22 -8.16 17.54
N ARG A 278 -6.95 -9.45 17.77
CA ARG A 278 -5.87 -9.88 18.66
C ARG A 278 -4.52 -9.67 17.96
N GLU A 279 -4.42 -10.16 16.73
CA GLU A 279 -3.25 -10.08 15.87
C GLU A 279 -2.92 -8.63 15.54
N CYS A 280 -3.92 -7.80 15.21
CA CYS A 280 -3.72 -6.38 14.94
C CYS A 280 -3.22 -5.61 16.17
N ARG A 281 -3.72 -5.92 17.38
CA ARG A 281 -3.22 -5.31 18.63
C ARG A 281 -1.77 -5.71 18.89
N MET A 282 -1.45 -6.98 18.67
CA MET A 282 -0.08 -7.49 18.78
C MET A 282 0.86 -6.81 17.77
N LEU A 283 0.47 -6.71 16.49
CA LEU A 283 1.26 -5.97 15.48
C LEU A 283 1.47 -4.51 15.86
N THR A 284 0.44 -3.84 16.41
CA THR A 284 0.56 -2.46 16.91
C THR A 284 1.56 -2.36 18.07
N GLU A 285 1.54 -3.33 18.99
CA GLU A 285 2.49 -3.41 20.10
C GLU A 285 3.93 -3.65 19.61
N VAL A 286 4.09 -4.62 18.70
CA VAL A 286 5.36 -4.94 18.04
C VAL A 286 5.92 -3.72 17.35
N HIS A 287 5.13 -3.03 16.52
CA HIS A 287 5.51 -1.80 15.83
C HIS A 287 5.98 -0.70 16.79
N ARG A 288 5.31 -0.51 17.92
CA ARG A 288 5.75 0.46 18.94
C ARG A 288 7.11 0.09 19.54
N LYS A 289 7.35 -1.20 19.81
CA LYS A 289 8.62 -1.68 20.38
C LYS A 289 9.77 -1.63 19.36
N LEU A 290 9.48 -1.94 18.10
CA LEU A 290 10.38 -1.78 16.95
C LEU A 290 10.92 -0.34 16.90
N ILE A 291 10.03 0.65 16.95
CA ILE A 291 10.40 2.08 16.94
C ILE A 291 11.19 2.47 18.19
N ARG A 292 10.77 2.00 19.38
CA ARG A 292 11.37 2.41 20.66
C ARG A 292 12.74 1.78 20.90
N PHE A 293 12.95 0.54 20.44
CA PHE A 293 14.16 -0.24 20.71
C PHE A 293 14.72 -0.86 19.43
N PRO A 294 15.07 -0.07 18.40
CA PRO A 294 15.36 -0.57 17.05
C PRO A 294 16.55 -1.54 16.98
N VAL A 295 17.43 -1.54 17.98
CA VAL A 295 18.61 -2.42 18.07
C VAL A 295 18.38 -3.67 18.92
N ALA A 296 17.21 -3.85 19.57
CA ALA A 296 16.98 -4.94 20.51
C ALA A 296 17.07 -6.35 19.88
N ARG A 297 16.69 -6.50 18.60
CA ARG A 297 16.75 -7.80 17.93
C ARG A 297 18.18 -8.32 17.72
N ARG A 298 19.22 -7.48 17.88
CA ARG A 298 20.63 -7.92 17.78
C ARG A 298 20.94 -9.11 18.67
N PHE A 299 20.37 -9.16 19.88
CA PHE A 299 20.61 -10.26 20.82
C PHE A 299 20.04 -11.58 20.30
N ASN A 300 18.87 -11.55 19.67
CA ASN A 300 18.27 -12.75 19.08
C ASN A 300 18.98 -13.17 17.79
N ILE A 301 19.50 -12.22 17.01
CA ILE A 301 20.33 -12.51 15.82
C ILE A 301 21.64 -13.18 16.25
N MET A 302 22.36 -12.62 17.22
CA MET A 302 23.61 -13.21 17.75
C MET A 302 23.39 -14.59 18.37
N ALA A 303 22.21 -14.85 18.94
CA ALA A 303 21.83 -16.16 19.46
C ALA A 303 21.36 -17.17 18.39
N GLY A 304 21.26 -16.76 17.13
CA GLY A 304 20.71 -17.58 16.04
C GLY A 304 19.21 -17.83 16.13
N ALA A 305 18.47 -17.05 16.92
CA ALA A 305 17.03 -17.20 17.14
C ALA A 305 16.19 -16.51 16.06
N THR A 306 16.71 -15.46 15.41
CA THR A 306 16.06 -14.82 14.25
C THR A 306 17.07 -14.50 13.16
N LEU A 307 16.63 -14.57 11.90
CA LEU A 307 17.44 -14.20 10.74
C LEU A 307 17.36 -12.69 10.43
N SER A 308 18.40 -12.12 9.81
CA SER A 308 18.46 -10.70 9.42
C SER A 308 19.12 -10.49 8.07
N VAL A 309 18.87 -9.31 7.48
CA VAL A 309 19.59 -8.84 6.28
C VAL A 309 20.90 -8.19 6.66
N ARG A 310 20.89 -7.34 7.71
CA ARG A 310 22.08 -6.64 8.20
C ARG A 310 22.73 -7.42 9.35
N PRO A 311 24.07 -7.41 9.45
CA PRO A 311 24.77 -8.07 10.54
C PRO A 311 24.48 -7.36 11.88
N ALA A 312 24.55 -8.12 12.97
CA ALA A 312 24.32 -7.58 14.32
C ALA A 312 25.51 -6.78 14.85
N GLU A 313 26.70 -6.96 14.25
CA GLU A 313 27.98 -6.41 14.70
C GLU A 313 28.15 -4.92 14.36
N ASP A 314 27.44 -4.41 13.35
CA ASP A 314 27.53 -3.02 12.86
C ASP A 314 26.83 -1.99 13.77
N CYS A 315 26.43 -2.37 14.98
CA CYS A 315 25.61 -1.56 15.88
C CYS A 315 26.18 -1.57 17.30
N SER A 316 27.38 -0.99 17.48
CA SER A 316 27.91 -0.53 18.77
C SER A 316 27.21 0.73 19.23
#